data_AF-A0A817NQQ4-F1
#
_entry.id   AF-A0A817NQQ4-F1
#
_cell.length_a   1.000
_cell.length_b   1.000
_cell.length_c   1.000
_cell.angle_alpha   90.00
_cell.angle_beta   90.00
_cell.angle_gamma   90.00
#
_symmetry.space_group_name_H-M   'P 1'
#
loop_
_entity.id
_entity.type
_entity.pdbx_description
1 polymer ?
#
loop_
_entity_poly.entity_id
_entity_poly.type
_entity_poly.pdbx_seq_one_letter_code
_entity_poly.pdbx_strand_id
1 'polypeptide(L)'
;KAKRYNIDLICRRMASNESSKYLISNSIYKSFLTDLGLEEENLGVFDGKWFANGQVIDSISPSTNEPIARVRQGSLEDYNRIV
;
A
#
# COMPACT_ATOMS: atom_id res chain seq x y z
N LYS A 1 -39.75 -25.80 15.06
CA LYS A 1 -38.58 -26.48 14.42
C LYS A 1 -37.68 -25.40 13.82
N ALA A 2 -36.70 -24.89 14.59
CA ALA A 2 -35.87 -23.75 14.19
C ALA A 2 -34.83 -24.17 13.15
N LYS A 3 -34.80 -23.48 11.99
CA LYS A 3 -33.78 -23.68 10.95
C LYS A 3 -32.46 -23.10 11.47
N ARG A 4 -31.53 -23.98 11.86
CA ARG A 4 -30.13 -23.60 12.12
C ARG A 4 -29.52 -23.19 10.79
N TYR A 5 -29.42 -21.89 10.54
CA TYR A 5 -28.67 -21.38 9.40
C TYR A 5 -27.18 -21.67 9.63
N ASN A 6 -26.59 -22.38 8.69
CA ASN A 6 -25.21 -22.84 8.73
C ASN A 6 -24.29 -21.61 8.57
N ILE A 7 -23.61 -21.22 9.64
CA ILE A 7 -22.81 -19.99 9.72
C ILE A 7 -21.67 -19.98 8.68
N ASP A 8 -21.30 -21.17 8.20
CA ASP A 8 -20.30 -21.40 7.14
C ASP A 8 -20.70 -20.81 5.77
N LEU A 9 -22.01 -20.63 5.50
CA LEU A 9 -22.47 -20.11 4.21
C LEU A 9 -22.38 -18.57 4.13
N ILE A 10 -22.43 -17.88 5.26
CA ILE A 10 -22.29 -16.41 5.32
C ILE A 10 -20.82 -16.02 5.12
N CYS A 11 -19.89 -16.82 5.65
CA CYS A 11 -18.45 -16.53 5.57
C CYS A 11 -17.83 -16.72 4.17
N ARG A 12 -18.46 -17.48 3.27
CA ARG A 12 -17.89 -17.71 1.90
C ARG A 12 -18.02 -16.52 0.95
N ARG A 13 -18.90 -15.55 1.23
CA ARG A 13 -19.11 -14.39 0.33
C ARG A 13 -18.12 -13.24 0.58
N MET A 14 -17.22 -13.38 1.55
CA MET A 14 -16.20 -12.37 1.90
C MET A 14 -14.86 -12.60 1.18
N ALA A 15 -14.81 -13.54 0.22
CA ALA A 15 -13.62 -13.87 -0.55
C ALA A 15 -13.83 -13.62 -2.04
N SER A 16 -14.10 -12.36 -2.42
CA SER A 16 -13.91 -11.89 -3.80
C SER A 16 -14.10 -10.38 -3.88
N ASN A 17 -13.15 -9.63 -3.33
CA ASN A 17 -12.72 -8.41 -4.00
C ASN A 17 -11.19 -8.40 -3.95
N GLU A 18 -10.60 -9.25 -4.79
CA GLU A 18 -9.16 -9.19 -5.06
C GLU A 18 -8.89 -7.98 -5.98
N SER A 19 -9.24 -6.78 -5.51
CA SER A 19 -8.82 -5.54 -6.15
C SER A 19 -7.54 -5.14 -5.45
N SER A 20 -6.41 -5.38 -6.12
CA SER A 20 -5.07 -4.82 -5.91
C SER A 20 -4.69 -4.42 -4.48
N LYS A 21 -3.57 -4.94 -3.97
CA LYS A 21 -3.09 -4.67 -2.61
C LYS A 21 -3.04 -3.17 -2.23
N TYR A 22 -2.97 -2.22 -3.17
CA TYR A 22 -2.79 -0.80 -2.89
C TYR A 22 -3.84 0.08 -3.60
N LEU A 23 -4.30 1.16 -2.95
CA LEU A 23 -5.28 2.11 -3.52
C LEU A 23 -4.78 2.82 -4.78
N ILE A 24 -3.47 2.98 -4.95
CA ILE A 24 -2.89 3.65 -6.13
C ILE A 24 -3.20 2.93 -7.46
N SER A 25 -3.49 1.63 -7.43
CA SER A 25 -3.88 0.89 -8.64
C SER A 25 -5.33 1.17 -9.07
N ASN A 26 -6.16 1.70 -8.17
CA ASN A 26 -7.56 2.01 -8.46
C ASN A 26 -7.64 3.29 -9.31
N SER A 27 -8.46 3.27 -10.35
CA SER A 27 -8.59 4.36 -11.33
C SER A 27 -8.95 5.71 -10.70
N ILE A 28 -9.69 5.72 -9.59
CA ILE A 28 -10.10 6.96 -8.90
C ILE A 28 -8.88 7.68 -8.31
N TYR A 29 -7.97 6.93 -7.68
CA TYR A 29 -6.81 7.49 -6.99
C TYR A 29 -5.58 7.62 -7.89
N LYS A 30 -5.49 6.79 -8.93
CA LYS A 30 -4.37 6.76 -9.86
C LYS A 30 -4.08 8.12 -10.51
N SER A 31 -5.11 8.88 -10.91
CA SER A 31 -4.91 10.13 -11.65
C SER A 31 -4.03 11.12 -10.88
N PHE A 32 -4.43 11.51 -9.67
CA PHE A 32 -3.68 12.53 -8.93
C PHE A 32 -2.39 11.98 -8.29
N LEU A 33 -2.34 10.69 -7.94
CA LEU A 33 -1.12 10.08 -7.37
C LEU A 33 -0.03 9.94 -8.44
N THR A 34 -0.39 9.56 -9.66
CA THR A 34 0.55 9.51 -10.79
C THR A 34 0.97 10.92 -11.23
N ASP A 35 0.09 11.92 -11.17
CA ASP A 35 0.47 13.32 -11.45
C ASP A 35 1.52 13.86 -10.46
N LEU A 36 1.53 13.35 -9.22
CA LEU A 36 2.58 13.62 -8.23
C LEU A 36 3.87 12.81 -8.46
N GLY A 37 3.88 11.91 -9.44
CA GLY A 37 5.00 11.00 -9.73
C GLY A 37 5.12 9.84 -8.76
N LEU A 38 4.04 9.45 -8.08
CA LEU A 38 4.03 8.32 -7.17
C LEU A 38 3.70 7.02 -7.89
N GLU A 39 4.34 5.94 -7.43
CA GLU A 39 4.17 4.58 -7.93
C GLU A 39 3.74 3.64 -6.79
N GLU A 40 3.52 2.36 -7.10
CA GLU A 40 3.20 1.36 -6.07
C GLU A 40 4.31 1.24 -5.03
N GLU A 41 5.57 1.24 -5.47
CA GLU A 41 6.76 1.27 -4.61
C GLU A 41 7.55 2.55 -4.88
N ASN A 42 7.80 3.32 -3.83
CA ASN A 42 8.51 4.59 -3.90
C ASN A 42 9.81 4.51 -3.11
N LEU A 43 10.88 5.09 -3.64
CA LEU A 43 12.15 5.20 -2.94
C LEU A 43 12.09 6.38 -1.96
N GLY A 44 12.43 6.15 -0.70
CA GLY A 44 12.26 7.12 0.38
C GLY A 44 13.47 8.04 0.61
N VAL A 45 14.54 7.94 -0.17
CA VAL A 45 15.77 8.73 0.00
C VAL A 45 16.14 9.42 -1.31
N PHE A 46 16.59 10.68 -1.22
CA PHE A 46 16.95 11.50 -2.37
C PHE A 46 18.25 12.28 -2.12
N ASP A 47 19.26 12.11 -2.99
CA ASP A 47 20.56 12.81 -2.97
C ASP A 47 20.89 13.49 -4.34
N GLY A 48 19.86 13.73 -5.15
CA GLY A 48 19.99 14.04 -6.59
C GLY A 48 19.62 12.85 -7.48
N LYS A 49 19.63 11.63 -6.92
CA LYS A 49 18.92 10.46 -7.45
C LYS A 49 18.03 9.88 -6.36
N TRP A 50 16.98 9.18 -6.76
CA TRP A 50 16.15 8.42 -5.83
C TRP A 50 16.82 7.07 -5.55
N PHE A 51 16.96 6.73 -4.27
CA PHE A 51 17.49 5.44 -3.80
C PHE A 51 16.90 5.12 -2.43
N ALA A 52 17.05 3.87 -1.99
CA ALA A 52 16.73 3.42 -0.64
C ALA A 52 17.05 1.92 -0.54
N ASN A 53 17.62 1.49 0.58
CA ASN A 53 18.00 0.09 0.82
C ASN A 53 17.46 -0.45 2.16
N GLY A 54 16.65 0.33 2.87
CA GLY A 54 16.04 -0.02 4.15
C GLY A 54 14.72 -0.81 4.00
N GLN A 55 13.95 -0.83 5.10
CA GLN A 55 12.69 -1.55 5.19
C GLN A 55 11.62 -0.94 4.27
N VAL A 56 10.77 -1.79 3.70
CA VAL A 56 9.58 -1.37 2.96
C VAL A 56 8.40 -1.24 3.92
N ILE A 57 7.76 -0.08 3.93
CA ILE A 57 6.59 0.22 4.75
C ILE A 57 5.39 0.56 3.87
N ASP A 58 4.20 0.13 4.28
CA ASP A 58 2.94 0.48 3.60
C ASP A 58 2.39 1.78 4.22
N SER A 59 2.02 2.74 3.37
CA SER A 59 1.34 3.97 3.79
C SER A 59 -0.16 3.70 3.85
N ILE A 60 -0.79 3.90 5.00
CA ILE A 60 -2.19 3.52 5.25
C ILE A 60 -3.06 4.78 5.32
N SER A 61 -4.18 4.78 4.62
CA SER A 61 -5.18 5.85 4.68
C SER A 61 -5.87 5.85 6.05
N PRO A 62 -5.84 6.95 6.83
CA PRO A 62 -6.51 6.99 8.14
C PRO A 62 -8.04 6.94 8.02
N SER A 63 -8.60 7.31 6.86
CA SER A 63 -10.04 7.38 6.64
C SER A 63 -10.67 6.03 6.30
N THR A 64 -9.91 5.14 5.64
CA THR A 64 -10.42 3.83 5.19
C THR A 64 -9.63 2.66 5.76
N ASN A 65 -8.50 2.92 6.40
CA ASN A 65 -7.54 1.92 6.89
C ASN A 65 -7.01 0.99 5.78
N GLU A 66 -7.02 1.47 4.54
CA GLU A 66 -6.53 0.74 3.37
C GLU A 66 -5.13 1.25 2.97
N PRO A 67 -4.22 0.36 2.55
CA PRO A 67 -2.89 0.73 2.09
C PRO A 67 -2.94 1.49 0.75
N ILE A 68 -2.30 2.65 0.69
CA ILE A 68 -2.28 3.55 -0.47
C ILE A 68 -1.20 3.14 -1.47
N ALA A 69 0.03 2.99 -0.99
CA ALA A 69 1.25 2.61 -1.71
C ALA A 69 2.31 2.23 -0.67
N ARG A 70 3.48 1.73 -1.10
CA ARG A 70 4.60 1.41 -0.22
C ARG A 70 5.81 2.30 -0.47
N VAL A 71 6.60 2.53 0.58
CA VAL A 71 7.84 3.31 0.52
C VAL A 71 8.98 2.46 1.06
N ARG A 72 10.07 2.37 0.31
CA ARG A 72 11.34 1.82 0.77
C ARG A 72 12.09 2.88 1.54
N GLN A 73 12.29 2.68 2.84
CA GLN A 73 12.98 3.62 3.70
C GLN A 73 14.48 3.60 3.47
N GLY A 74 15.17 4.66 3.88
CA GLY A 74 16.63 4.65 3.96
C GLY A 74 17.14 3.71 5.03
N SER A 75 18.21 2.99 4.73
CA SER A 75 19.01 2.31 5.75
C SER A 75 19.91 3.31 6.49
N LEU A 76 20.55 2.86 7.57
CA LEU A 76 21.58 3.67 8.25
C LEU A 76 22.75 4.00 7.30
N GLU A 77 23.05 3.11 6.37
CA GLU A 77 24.10 3.28 5.37
C GLU A 77 23.71 4.34 4.33
N ASP A 78 22.43 4.36 3.91
CA ASP A 78 21.89 5.41 3.04
C ASP A 78 21.95 6.79 3.72
N TYR A 79 21.69 6.85 5.04
CA TYR A 79 21.83 8.09 5.83
C TYR A 79 23.28 8.58 5.85
N ASN A 80 24.23 7.71 6.16
CA ASN A 80 25.66 8.04 6.21
C ASN A 80 26.24 8.46 4.85
N ARG A 81 25.64 8.02 3.75
CA ARG A 81 26.03 8.42 2.40
C ARG A 81 25.65 9.87 2.07
N ILE A 82 24.60 10.39 2.70
CA ILE A 82 24.06 11.72 2.42
C ILE A 82 24.69 12.80 3.30
N VAL A 83 24.93 12.48 4.58
CA VAL A 83 25.49 13.40 5.58
C VAL A 83 26.99 13.61 5.35
#